data_AF-A0A7K3D5U5-F1
#
_entry.id   AF-A0A7K3D5U5-F1
#
_cell.length_a   1.000
_cell.length_b   1.000
_cell.length_c   1.000
_cell.angle_alpha   90.00
_cell.angle_beta   90.00
_cell.angle_gamma   90.00
#
_symmetry.space_group_name_H-M   'P 1'
#
loop_
_entity.id
_entity.type
_entity.pdbx_description
1 polymer ?
#
loop_
_entity_poly.entity_id
_entity_poly.type
_entity_poly.pdbx_seq_one_letter_code
_entity_poly.pdbx_strand_id
1 'polypeptide(L)'
;MSAEYATFGLAPAIRAGGVLANGDYQVHRDFVDFIVDGRPLLFQLSDLDAVSPLASDIPPAIFTTHVRRLLLEAQAPLEEGRYVIYGCPECEGLECGAVTAVIEKAADGSDDFVWRDFAWQTSERADLELNGYHGIGPFRFRGDEYRAALGQLLAEGDEAQHRRRVLLIGARVATLAKLAAALRTIGVGAEIAADAAGVPADELRTYGAVAFGPTVPAATRQSVRAAFAAADVPVAYVDGLAPIVPLLVAQIEDALDRSPQEQRRLTHLAAGPRAAELDVTSTCRVQLTAYRMDRLSRTHVHEVFDEVLEPGRHRVPLAPRTTKGTSYVVARTSTHVLVTPTSALPG
;
A
#
# COMPACT_ATOMS: atom_id res chain seq x y z
N MET A 1 11.97 -30.63 -17.82
CA MET A 1 12.60 -30.51 -16.48
C MET A 1 11.45 -30.36 -15.50
N SER A 2 11.39 -31.18 -14.45
CA SER A 2 10.35 -30.99 -13.41
C SER A 2 10.66 -29.68 -12.71
N ALA A 3 9.73 -28.72 -12.74
CA ALA A 3 9.84 -27.55 -11.88
C ALA A 3 9.93 -28.03 -10.42
N GLU A 4 10.86 -27.48 -9.66
CA GLU A 4 10.95 -27.72 -8.22
C GLU A 4 9.68 -27.19 -7.54
N TYR A 5 9.25 -27.84 -6.46
CA TYR A 5 8.08 -27.37 -5.72
C TYR A 5 8.38 -26.02 -5.07
N ALA A 6 7.55 -25.04 -5.39
CA ALA A 6 7.52 -23.76 -4.69
C ALA A 6 6.48 -23.81 -3.57
N THR A 7 6.71 -23.02 -2.52
CA THR A 7 5.71 -22.78 -1.47
C THR A 7 4.71 -21.71 -1.93
N PHE A 8 3.46 -21.84 -1.50
CA PHE A 8 2.40 -20.87 -1.76
C PHE A 8 1.83 -20.33 -0.45
N GLY A 9 1.72 -19.01 -0.35
CA GLY A 9 1.10 -18.32 0.76
C GLY A 9 0.41 -17.05 0.32
N LEU A 10 -0.25 -16.41 1.28
CA LEU A 10 -1.02 -15.19 1.10
C LEU A 10 -0.67 -14.22 2.22
N ALA A 11 -0.52 -12.94 1.90
CA ALA A 11 -0.27 -11.91 2.90
C ALA A 11 -1.05 -10.62 2.58
N PRO A 12 -1.55 -9.90 3.59
CA PRO A 12 -2.09 -8.56 3.38
C PRO A 12 -1.04 -7.61 2.81
N ALA A 13 -1.42 -6.88 1.78
CA ALA A 13 -0.60 -5.86 1.13
C ALA A 13 -1.44 -4.61 0.83
N ILE A 14 -0.74 -3.51 0.60
CA ILE A 14 -1.36 -2.22 0.34
C ILE A 14 -0.79 -1.57 -0.92
N ARG A 15 -1.63 -0.83 -1.63
CA ARG A 15 -1.20 0.16 -2.62
C ARG A 15 -1.43 1.52 -1.99
N ALA A 16 -0.35 2.17 -1.56
CA ALA A 16 -0.43 3.39 -0.75
C ALA A 16 -1.15 4.52 -1.51
N GLY A 17 -2.22 5.04 -0.93
CA GLY A 17 -2.94 6.18 -1.49
C GLY A 17 -2.18 7.50 -1.30
N GLY A 18 -2.56 8.54 -2.03
CA GLY A 18 -1.83 9.80 -1.94
C GLY A 18 -2.48 10.97 -2.64
N VAL A 19 -2.04 12.16 -2.24
CA VAL A 19 -2.22 13.41 -3.00
C VAL A 19 -0.88 13.76 -3.61
N LEU A 20 -0.83 13.79 -4.93
CA LEU A 20 0.38 14.05 -5.71
C LEU A 20 0.73 15.54 -5.71
N ALA A 21 1.97 15.88 -6.08
CA ALA A 21 2.46 17.25 -6.09
C ALA A 21 1.67 18.17 -7.04
N ASN A 22 1.13 17.60 -8.12
CA ASN A 22 0.27 18.27 -9.09
C ASN A 22 -1.20 18.41 -8.64
N GLY A 23 -1.58 17.80 -7.50
CA GLY A 23 -2.93 17.83 -6.94
C GLY A 23 -3.81 16.63 -7.32
N ASP A 24 -3.30 15.70 -8.14
CA ASP A 24 -3.99 14.46 -8.47
C ASP A 24 -4.06 13.52 -7.26
N TYR A 25 -4.98 12.56 -7.32
CA TYR A 25 -5.19 11.58 -6.27
C TYR A 25 -4.80 10.18 -6.74
N GLN A 26 -4.18 9.43 -5.85
CA GLN A 26 -3.93 8.00 -5.96
C GLN A 26 -4.80 7.28 -4.94
N VAL A 27 -5.65 6.37 -5.40
CA VAL A 27 -6.56 5.63 -4.53
C VAL A 27 -5.82 4.57 -3.72
N HIS A 28 -6.06 4.54 -2.42
CA HIS A 28 -5.53 3.49 -1.56
C HIS A 28 -6.22 2.16 -1.82
N ARG A 29 -5.47 1.05 -1.86
CA ARG A 29 -6.06 -0.30 -1.94
C ARG A 29 -5.50 -1.20 -0.85
N ASP A 30 -6.39 -1.97 -0.25
CA ASP A 30 -6.05 -3.17 0.50
C ASP A 30 -6.21 -4.35 -0.44
N PHE A 31 -5.24 -5.25 -0.48
CA PHE A 31 -5.36 -6.47 -1.25
C PHE A 31 -4.55 -7.60 -0.60
N VAL A 32 -4.76 -8.81 -1.09
CA VAL A 32 -3.96 -9.98 -0.69
C VAL A 32 -2.90 -10.22 -1.74
N ASP A 33 -1.63 -10.13 -1.36
CA ASP A 33 -0.51 -10.47 -2.22
C ASP A 33 -0.20 -11.98 -2.16
N PHE A 34 0.37 -12.50 -3.24
CA PHE A 34 0.82 -13.89 -3.34
C PHE A 34 2.24 -14.00 -2.81
N ILE A 35 2.44 -14.91 -1.85
CA ILE A 35 3.77 -15.23 -1.31
C ILE A 35 4.26 -16.51 -1.97
N VAL A 36 5.37 -16.40 -2.70
CA VAL A 36 6.03 -17.54 -3.35
C VAL A 36 7.44 -17.66 -2.77
N ASP A 37 7.76 -18.83 -2.21
CA ASP A 37 9.05 -19.08 -1.55
C ASP A 37 9.38 -18.07 -0.45
N GLY A 38 8.35 -17.74 0.33
CA GLY A 38 8.41 -16.80 1.45
C GLY A 38 8.57 -15.34 1.03
N ARG A 39 8.51 -15.02 -0.26
CA ARG A 39 8.67 -13.65 -0.78
C ARG A 39 7.40 -13.16 -1.49
N PRO A 40 7.02 -11.89 -1.33
CA PRO A 40 5.95 -11.30 -2.13
C PRO A 40 6.26 -11.42 -3.62
N LEU A 41 5.37 -12.04 -4.38
CA LEU A 41 5.53 -12.20 -5.83
C LEU A 41 5.58 -10.83 -6.52
N LEU A 42 4.84 -9.85 -6.00
CA LEU A 42 4.89 -8.47 -6.47
C LEU A 42 6.33 -7.93 -6.46
N PHE A 43 7.18 -8.33 -5.50
CA PHE A 43 8.57 -7.84 -5.41
C PHE A 43 9.48 -8.34 -6.52
N GLN A 44 9.10 -9.45 -7.15
CA GLN A 44 9.80 -9.98 -8.32
C GLN A 44 9.44 -9.19 -9.60
N LEU A 45 8.35 -8.41 -9.54
CA LEU A 45 7.88 -7.54 -10.61
C LEU A 45 8.41 -6.13 -10.36
N SER A 46 9.33 -5.68 -11.21
CA SER A 46 9.91 -4.34 -11.12
C SER A 46 8.93 -3.30 -11.68
N ASP A 47 8.81 -2.15 -11.01
CA ASP A 47 8.09 -0.95 -11.49
C ASP A 47 6.56 -1.13 -11.70
N LEU A 48 5.92 -1.98 -10.90
CA LEU A 48 4.49 -2.24 -11.02
C LEU A 48 3.65 -1.48 -9.98
N ASP A 49 2.79 -0.58 -10.45
CA ASP A 49 1.64 -0.05 -9.70
C ASP A 49 0.41 -0.90 -10.03
N ALA A 50 0.30 -2.06 -9.38
CA ALA A 50 -0.80 -3.00 -9.58
C ALA A 50 -1.16 -3.71 -8.28
N VAL A 51 -2.39 -4.19 -8.23
CA VAL A 51 -2.96 -4.93 -7.09
C VAL A 51 -3.48 -6.27 -7.57
N SER A 52 -3.52 -7.27 -6.69
CA SER A 52 -4.14 -8.54 -7.06
C SER A 52 -5.66 -8.37 -7.21
N PRO A 53 -6.34 -9.27 -7.96
CA PRO A 53 -7.81 -9.30 -8.00
C PRO A 53 -8.48 -9.65 -6.66
N LEU A 54 -7.68 -9.89 -5.61
CA LEU A 54 -8.12 -10.17 -4.24
C LEU A 54 -8.08 -8.89 -3.39
N ALA A 55 -8.56 -7.78 -3.95
CA ALA A 55 -8.70 -6.51 -3.25
C ALA A 55 -9.83 -6.59 -2.20
N SER A 56 -9.74 -5.82 -1.12
CA SER A 56 -10.75 -5.88 -0.04
C SER A 56 -11.99 -5.03 -0.33
N ASP A 57 -11.91 -4.10 -1.28
CA ASP A 57 -12.96 -3.13 -1.61
C ASP A 57 -13.86 -3.58 -2.76
N ILE A 58 -13.60 -4.75 -3.36
CA ILE A 58 -14.49 -5.37 -4.33
C ILE A 58 -15.66 -6.12 -3.65
N PRO A 59 -16.82 -6.24 -4.31
CA PRO A 59 -17.97 -6.94 -3.73
C PRO A 59 -17.65 -8.42 -3.39
N PRO A 60 -18.16 -8.98 -2.28
CA PRO A 60 -17.85 -10.35 -1.85
C PRO A 60 -18.10 -11.44 -2.91
N ALA A 61 -19.11 -11.26 -3.77
CA ALA A 61 -19.39 -12.18 -4.87
C ALA A 61 -18.30 -12.15 -5.97
N ILE A 62 -17.76 -10.97 -6.26
CA ILE A 62 -16.65 -10.79 -7.20
C ILE A 62 -15.37 -11.37 -6.60
N PHE A 63 -15.09 -11.07 -5.33
CA PHE A 63 -13.97 -11.65 -4.58
C PHE A 63 -14.00 -13.19 -4.61
N THR A 64 -15.15 -13.78 -4.25
CA THR A 64 -15.35 -15.24 -4.30
C THR A 64 -15.11 -15.81 -5.70
N THR A 65 -15.53 -15.09 -6.74
CA THR A 65 -15.30 -15.50 -8.13
C THR A 65 -13.83 -15.50 -8.48
N HIS A 66 -13.05 -14.51 -8.03
CA HIS A 66 -11.59 -14.49 -8.23
C HIS A 66 -10.89 -15.65 -7.52
N VAL A 67 -11.25 -15.95 -6.27
CA VAL A 67 -10.70 -17.09 -5.54
C VAL A 67 -11.01 -18.42 -6.27
N ARG A 68 -12.26 -18.63 -6.70
CA ARG A 68 -12.65 -19.84 -7.47
C ARG A 68 -11.94 -19.96 -8.81
N ARG A 69 -11.66 -18.85 -9.49
CA ARG A 69 -10.85 -18.83 -10.73
C ARG A 69 -9.43 -19.31 -10.44
N LEU A 70 -8.79 -18.83 -9.38
CA LEU A 70 -7.45 -19.28 -8.97
C LEU A 70 -7.41 -20.76 -8.56
N LEU A 71 -8.53 -21.30 -8.07
CA LEU A 71 -8.72 -22.72 -7.79
C LEU A 71 -9.01 -23.59 -9.03
N LEU A 72 -9.11 -22.97 -10.22
CA LEU A 72 -9.53 -23.61 -11.48
C LEU A 72 -10.94 -24.22 -11.41
N GLU A 73 -11.80 -23.71 -10.53
CA GLU A 73 -13.22 -24.08 -10.42
C GLU A 73 -14.11 -23.25 -11.35
N ALA A 74 -13.55 -22.21 -11.95
CA ALA A 74 -14.20 -21.36 -12.93
C ALA A 74 -13.28 -21.13 -14.14
N GLN A 75 -13.89 -20.88 -15.30
CA GLN A 75 -13.17 -20.67 -16.55
C GLN A 75 -12.18 -19.49 -16.44
N ALA A 76 -11.03 -19.65 -17.09
CA ALA A 76 -10.03 -18.59 -17.22
C ALA A 76 -10.66 -17.31 -17.79
N PRO A 77 -10.37 -16.14 -17.22
CA PRO A 77 -10.96 -14.87 -17.65
C PRO A 77 -10.41 -14.38 -18.99
N LEU A 78 -9.25 -14.86 -19.43
CA LEU A 78 -8.58 -14.46 -20.66
C LEU A 78 -8.36 -15.65 -21.60
N GLU A 79 -8.05 -15.36 -22.87
CA GLU A 79 -7.66 -16.38 -23.84
C GLU A 79 -6.45 -17.20 -23.36
N GLU A 80 -6.28 -18.40 -23.93
CA GLU A 80 -5.12 -19.26 -23.69
C GLU A 80 -4.97 -19.73 -22.22
N GLY A 81 -6.05 -19.70 -21.44
CA GLY A 81 -6.02 -20.15 -20.04
C GLY A 81 -5.32 -19.17 -19.10
N ARG A 82 -5.26 -17.89 -19.47
CA ARG A 82 -4.59 -16.86 -18.67
C ARG A 82 -5.48 -16.27 -17.58
N TYR A 83 -4.84 -15.95 -16.47
CA TYR A 83 -5.43 -15.33 -15.30
C TYR A 83 -4.70 -14.02 -15.00
N VAL A 84 -5.44 -13.00 -14.60
CA VAL A 84 -4.87 -11.77 -14.05
C VAL A 84 -4.31 -12.08 -12.66
N ILE A 85 -3.01 -11.84 -12.48
CA ILE A 85 -2.32 -11.98 -11.18
C ILE A 85 -2.24 -10.62 -10.50
N TYR A 86 -1.91 -9.57 -11.26
CA TYR A 86 -1.98 -8.18 -10.81
C TYR A 86 -2.56 -7.30 -11.91
N GLY A 87 -3.51 -6.42 -11.55
CA GLY A 87 -4.16 -5.49 -12.47
C GLY A 87 -4.07 -4.04 -11.99
N CYS A 88 -4.48 -3.12 -12.85
CA CYS A 88 -4.50 -1.70 -12.54
C CYS A 88 -5.35 -1.41 -11.28
N PRO A 89 -4.85 -0.61 -10.31
CA PRO A 89 -5.58 -0.32 -9.08
C PRO A 89 -6.77 0.62 -9.30
N GLU A 90 -6.80 1.34 -10.43
CA GLU A 90 -7.83 2.32 -10.75
C GLU A 90 -8.93 1.72 -11.65
N CYS A 91 -8.60 0.68 -12.42
CA CYS A 91 -9.43 0.13 -13.50
C CYS A 91 -9.23 -1.39 -13.56
N GLU A 92 -10.30 -2.19 -13.69
CA GLU A 92 -10.18 -3.64 -13.90
C GLU A 92 -9.88 -4.00 -15.38
N GLY A 93 -9.69 -2.99 -16.22
CA GLY A 93 -9.49 -3.11 -17.66
C GLY A 93 -8.09 -3.56 -18.04
N LEU A 94 -8.01 -4.52 -18.96
CA LEU A 94 -6.75 -5.04 -19.49
C LEU A 94 -5.96 -3.96 -20.26
N GLU A 95 -6.64 -2.96 -20.82
CA GLU A 95 -6.04 -1.85 -21.56
C GLU A 95 -5.14 -0.96 -20.69
N CYS A 96 -5.40 -0.87 -19.38
CA CYS A 96 -4.51 -0.20 -18.42
C CYS A 96 -3.23 -1.04 -18.18
N GLY A 97 -3.25 -2.31 -18.57
CA GLY A 97 -2.20 -3.29 -18.40
C GLY A 97 -2.36 -4.13 -17.14
N ALA A 98 -2.03 -5.41 -17.27
CA ALA A 98 -2.06 -6.38 -16.19
C ALA A 98 -0.91 -7.38 -16.30
N VAL A 99 -0.42 -7.85 -15.16
CA VAL A 99 0.44 -9.03 -15.10
C VAL A 99 -0.46 -10.26 -15.11
N THR A 100 -0.28 -11.11 -16.12
CA THR A 100 -1.07 -12.32 -16.31
C THR A 100 -0.17 -13.54 -16.35
N ALA A 101 -0.72 -14.70 -15.98
CA ALA A 101 -0.03 -15.98 -16.04
C ALA A 101 -1.00 -17.07 -16.49
N VAL A 102 -0.46 -18.15 -17.06
CA VAL A 102 -1.22 -19.38 -17.26
C VAL A 102 -1.26 -20.13 -15.92
N ILE A 103 -2.47 -20.50 -15.49
CA ILE A 103 -2.68 -21.36 -14.33
C ILE A 103 -3.34 -22.65 -14.79
N GLU A 104 -2.70 -23.78 -14.50
CA GLU A 104 -3.20 -25.09 -14.91
C GLU A 104 -2.90 -26.16 -13.87
N LYS A 105 -3.55 -27.32 -14.03
CA LYS A 105 -3.19 -28.53 -13.28
C LYS A 105 -1.91 -29.12 -13.85
N ALA A 106 -1.09 -29.71 -12.98
CA ALA A 106 0.13 -30.38 -13.41
C ALA A 106 -0.16 -31.51 -14.41
N ALA A 107 0.61 -31.56 -15.50
CA ALA A 107 0.41 -32.51 -16.60
C ALA A 107 0.72 -33.97 -16.24
N ASP A 108 1.32 -34.23 -15.08
CA ASP A 108 1.66 -35.57 -14.60
C ASP A 108 0.51 -36.28 -13.86
N GLY A 109 -0.68 -35.68 -13.83
CA GLY A 109 -1.87 -36.25 -13.21
C GLY A 109 -1.93 -36.09 -11.70
N SER A 110 -0.96 -35.39 -11.10
CA SER A 110 -1.09 -34.91 -9.72
C SER A 110 -2.15 -33.80 -9.62
N ASP A 111 -2.61 -33.53 -8.42
CA ASP A 111 -3.60 -32.49 -8.13
C ASP A 111 -2.95 -31.11 -7.86
N ASP A 112 -1.70 -30.97 -8.29
CA ASP A 112 -0.86 -29.79 -8.15
C ASP A 112 -1.25 -28.70 -9.13
N PHE A 113 -0.90 -27.46 -8.78
CA PHE A 113 -1.11 -26.29 -9.62
C PHE A 113 0.22 -25.79 -10.17
N VAL A 114 0.20 -25.36 -11.43
CA VAL A 114 1.36 -24.77 -12.10
C VAL A 114 1.01 -23.37 -12.56
N TRP A 115 1.81 -22.40 -12.16
CA TRP A 115 1.77 -21.02 -12.67
C TRP A 115 2.97 -20.82 -13.60
N ARG A 116 2.73 -20.44 -14.84
CA ARG A 116 3.79 -20.24 -15.84
C ARG A 116 3.50 -19.08 -16.79
N ASP A 117 4.51 -18.74 -17.58
CA ASP A 117 4.43 -17.75 -18.63
C ASP A 117 3.91 -16.40 -18.11
N PHE A 118 4.54 -15.87 -17.06
CA PHE A 118 4.16 -14.55 -16.56
C PHE A 118 4.46 -13.50 -17.64
N ALA A 119 3.52 -12.59 -17.90
CA ALA A 119 3.71 -11.53 -18.86
C ALA A 119 2.94 -10.27 -18.48
N TRP A 120 3.46 -9.12 -18.89
CA TRP A 120 2.69 -7.89 -18.96
C TRP A 120 1.79 -7.92 -20.19
N GLN A 121 0.48 -7.73 -20.00
CA GLN A 121 -0.53 -7.88 -21.04
C GLN A 121 -1.45 -6.66 -21.08
N THR A 122 -1.55 -6.03 -22.25
CA THR A 122 -2.44 -4.88 -22.52
C THR A 122 -3.47 -5.16 -23.62
N SER A 123 -3.44 -6.37 -24.20
CA SER A 123 -4.28 -6.81 -25.32
C SER A 123 -4.77 -8.23 -25.10
N GLU A 124 -5.76 -8.67 -25.88
CA GLU A 124 -6.37 -10.00 -25.75
C GLU A 124 -5.36 -11.16 -25.74
N ARG A 125 -4.29 -11.06 -26.54
CA ARG A 125 -3.16 -11.99 -26.51
C ARG A 125 -1.92 -11.39 -25.86
N ALA A 126 -1.16 -12.23 -25.18
CA ALA A 126 0.11 -11.88 -24.58
C ALA A 126 1.27 -12.18 -25.54
N ASP A 127 2.19 -11.23 -25.69
CA ASP A 127 3.46 -11.44 -26.37
C ASP A 127 4.53 -11.77 -25.34
N LEU A 128 4.88 -13.05 -25.20
CA LEU A 128 5.82 -13.52 -24.17
C LEU A 128 7.28 -13.18 -24.50
N GLU A 129 7.61 -13.01 -25.77
CA GLU A 129 8.97 -12.65 -26.18
C GLU A 129 9.24 -11.20 -25.77
N LEU A 130 8.29 -10.31 -26.07
CA LEU A 130 8.42 -8.89 -25.78
C LEU A 130 8.13 -8.54 -24.31
N ASN A 131 7.07 -9.10 -23.74
CA ASN A 131 6.51 -8.69 -22.45
C ASN A 131 6.54 -9.79 -21.39
N GLY A 132 7.22 -10.91 -21.66
CA GLY A 132 7.39 -12.00 -20.70
C GLY A 132 8.30 -11.61 -19.55
N TYR A 133 7.91 -11.98 -18.33
CA TYR A 133 8.77 -11.91 -17.16
C TYR A 133 9.69 -13.13 -17.14
N HIS A 134 10.70 -13.09 -18.01
CA HIS A 134 11.70 -14.15 -18.14
C HIS A 134 12.46 -14.32 -16.82
N GLY A 135 12.35 -15.52 -16.22
CA GLY A 135 12.94 -15.83 -14.91
C GLY A 135 11.95 -15.86 -13.74
N ILE A 136 10.66 -15.56 -13.98
CA ILE A 136 9.59 -15.78 -13.00
C ILE A 136 8.83 -17.06 -13.39
N GLY A 137 8.83 -18.03 -12.48
CA GLY A 137 8.25 -19.34 -12.72
C GLY A 137 9.01 -20.16 -13.79
N PRO A 138 8.46 -21.32 -14.21
CA PRO A 138 7.20 -21.88 -13.74
C PRO A 138 7.25 -22.26 -12.26
N PHE A 139 6.21 -21.91 -11.51
CA PHE A 139 6.03 -22.33 -10.13
C PHE A 139 5.12 -23.53 -10.07
N ARG A 140 5.53 -24.57 -9.35
CA ARG A 140 4.70 -25.73 -9.08
C ARG A 140 4.33 -25.77 -7.60
N PHE A 141 3.04 -25.72 -7.31
CA PHE A 141 2.52 -25.71 -5.95
C PHE A 141 1.84 -27.03 -5.61
N ARG A 142 2.06 -27.50 -4.39
CA ARG A 142 1.33 -28.67 -3.87
C ARG A 142 -0.15 -28.36 -3.79
N GLY A 143 -0.96 -29.25 -4.35
CA GLY A 143 -2.40 -29.01 -4.49
C GLY A 143 -3.14 -28.77 -3.18
N ASP A 144 -2.79 -29.52 -2.14
CA ASP A 144 -3.39 -29.41 -0.81
C ASP A 144 -3.04 -28.09 -0.12
N GLU A 145 -1.76 -27.69 -0.11
CA GLU A 145 -1.29 -26.42 0.46
C GLU A 145 -1.91 -25.22 -0.28
N TYR A 146 -1.91 -25.25 -1.61
CA TYR A 146 -2.48 -24.19 -2.46
C TYR A 146 -3.98 -23.99 -2.20
N ARG A 147 -4.76 -25.08 -2.16
CA ARG A 147 -6.20 -25.02 -1.88
C ARG A 147 -6.49 -24.60 -0.45
N ALA A 148 -5.70 -25.06 0.52
CA ALA A 148 -5.87 -24.65 1.91
C ALA A 148 -5.69 -23.14 2.07
N ALA A 149 -4.64 -22.57 1.48
CA ALA A 149 -4.37 -21.12 1.54
C ALA A 149 -5.52 -20.30 0.92
N LEU A 150 -5.94 -20.63 -0.31
CA LEU A 150 -7.05 -19.91 -0.96
C LEU A 150 -8.41 -20.17 -0.28
N GLY A 151 -8.63 -21.35 0.28
CA GLY A 151 -9.85 -21.72 0.99
C GLY A 151 -10.07 -20.90 2.27
N GLN A 152 -8.99 -20.50 2.95
CA GLN A 152 -9.07 -19.61 4.13
C GLN A 152 -9.73 -18.27 3.79
N LEU A 153 -9.45 -17.71 2.60
CA LEU A 153 -10.08 -16.45 2.16
C LEU A 153 -11.60 -16.55 1.99
N LEU A 154 -12.12 -17.75 1.67
CA LEU A 154 -13.56 -17.97 1.56
C LEU A 154 -14.23 -18.16 2.93
N ALA A 155 -13.47 -18.59 3.94
CA ALA A 155 -13.95 -18.81 5.29
C ALA A 155 -13.93 -17.54 6.15
N GLU A 156 -12.98 -16.64 5.89
CA GLU A 156 -12.72 -15.40 6.67
C GLU A 156 -13.53 -14.18 6.19
N GLY A 157 -14.61 -14.40 5.42
CA GLY A 157 -15.42 -13.32 4.84
C GLY A 157 -15.85 -12.26 5.88
N ASP A 158 -15.57 -11.00 5.55
CA ASP A 158 -16.14 -9.75 6.10
C ASP A 158 -15.45 -9.05 7.31
N GLU A 159 -14.39 -9.60 7.92
CA GLU A 159 -13.73 -8.90 9.05
C GLU A 159 -12.75 -7.77 8.65
N ALA A 160 -12.25 -7.78 7.41
CA ALA A 160 -11.16 -6.88 6.99
C ALA A 160 -11.60 -5.45 6.61
N GLN A 161 -12.87 -5.23 6.23
CA GLN A 161 -13.35 -3.91 5.76
C GLN A 161 -13.50 -2.85 6.88
N HIS A 162 -13.46 -3.26 8.16
CA HIS A 162 -13.84 -2.40 9.29
C HIS A 162 -12.71 -1.54 9.88
N ARG A 163 -11.49 -1.52 9.32
CA ARG A 163 -10.30 -0.96 10.02
C ARG A 163 -9.58 0.21 9.33
N ARG A 164 -10.20 0.86 8.34
CA ARG A 164 -9.62 2.03 7.64
C ARG A 164 -10.38 3.33 7.87
N ARG A 165 -10.79 3.56 9.11
CA ARG A 165 -11.29 4.86 9.56
C ARG A 165 -10.24 5.57 10.38
N VAL A 166 -10.18 6.89 10.21
CA VAL A 166 -9.27 7.77 10.94
C VAL A 166 -10.09 8.79 11.71
N LEU A 167 -9.82 8.89 13.01
CA LEU A 167 -10.37 9.93 13.85
C LEU A 167 -9.45 11.15 13.83
N LEU A 168 -9.94 12.26 13.30
CA LEU A 168 -9.23 13.53 13.20
C LEU A 168 -9.60 14.43 14.37
N ILE A 169 -8.63 14.69 15.25
CA ILE A 169 -8.82 15.51 16.45
C ILE A 169 -8.16 16.87 16.24
N GLY A 170 -8.93 17.97 16.33
CA GLY A 170 -8.32 19.30 16.33
C GLY A 170 -9.28 20.49 16.22
N ALA A 171 -8.74 21.67 16.51
CA ALA A 171 -9.52 22.91 16.59
C ALA A 171 -9.75 23.61 15.24
N ARG A 172 -8.97 23.29 14.20
CA ARG A 172 -9.03 23.96 12.88
C ARG A 172 -9.95 23.22 11.92
N VAL A 173 -11.26 23.39 12.08
CA VAL A 173 -12.30 22.69 11.31
C VAL A 173 -12.05 22.76 9.79
N ALA A 174 -11.70 23.93 9.25
CA ALA A 174 -11.45 24.08 7.81
C ALA A 174 -10.27 23.23 7.28
N THR A 175 -9.20 23.08 8.08
CA THR A 175 -8.05 22.25 7.70
C THR A 175 -8.40 20.76 7.81
N LEU A 176 -9.09 20.38 8.89
CA LEU A 176 -9.53 19.00 9.09
C LEU A 176 -10.57 18.57 8.04
N ALA A 177 -11.45 19.46 7.62
CA ALA A 177 -12.42 19.19 6.55
C ALA A 177 -11.72 18.90 5.21
N LYS A 178 -10.67 19.67 4.86
CA LYS A 178 -9.87 19.42 3.66
C LYS A 178 -9.10 18.10 3.75
N LEU A 179 -8.53 17.79 4.91
CA LEU A 179 -7.86 16.52 5.15
C LEU A 179 -8.84 15.34 5.05
N ALA A 180 -10.01 15.43 5.70
CA ALA A 180 -11.04 14.41 5.63
C ALA A 180 -11.55 14.19 4.21
N ALA A 181 -11.72 15.27 3.43
CA ALA A 181 -12.08 15.17 2.02
C ALA A 181 -10.99 14.42 1.23
N ALA A 182 -9.72 14.78 1.39
CA ALA A 182 -8.61 14.13 0.70
C ALA A 182 -8.50 12.64 1.07
N LEU A 183 -8.62 12.29 2.36
CA LEU A 183 -8.62 10.90 2.83
C LEU A 183 -9.77 10.09 2.21
N ARG A 184 -10.99 10.65 2.20
CA ARG A 184 -12.14 9.98 1.58
C ARG A 184 -11.97 9.80 0.07
N THR A 185 -11.36 10.77 -0.62
CA THR A 185 -11.06 10.66 -2.05
C THR A 185 -10.10 9.50 -2.34
N ILE A 186 -9.16 9.22 -1.44
CA ILE A 186 -8.26 8.06 -1.59
C ILE A 186 -8.82 6.77 -0.97
N GLY A 187 -10.09 6.73 -0.53
CA GLY A 187 -10.72 5.53 0.03
C GLY A 187 -10.53 5.31 1.53
N VAL A 188 -9.93 6.27 2.26
CA VAL A 188 -9.78 6.22 3.72
C VAL A 188 -10.93 6.95 4.40
N GLY A 189 -11.68 6.24 5.25
CA GLY A 189 -12.76 6.83 6.04
C GLY A 189 -12.19 7.86 7.02
N ALA A 190 -12.78 9.05 7.11
CA ALA A 190 -12.32 10.09 8.02
C ALA A 190 -13.49 10.71 8.78
N GLU A 191 -13.33 10.87 10.09
CA GLU A 191 -14.28 11.52 10.98
C GLU A 191 -13.59 12.61 11.79
N ILE A 192 -14.29 13.72 12.06
CA ILE A 192 -13.73 14.87 12.78
C ILE A 192 -14.41 14.96 14.12
N ALA A 193 -13.63 14.97 15.20
CA ALA A 193 -14.13 15.15 16.55
C ALA A 193 -13.26 16.13 17.35
N ALA A 194 -13.84 16.70 18.41
CA ALA A 194 -13.12 17.58 19.34
C ALA A 194 -12.29 16.77 20.37
N ASP A 195 -12.84 15.64 20.81
CA ASP A 195 -12.21 14.64 21.68
C ASP A 195 -12.84 13.25 21.41
N ALA A 196 -12.53 12.26 22.26
CA ALA A 196 -13.10 10.92 22.22
C ALA A 196 -13.83 10.58 23.54
N ALA A 197 -14.26 11.60 24.30
CA ALA A 197 -14.89 11.38 25.60
C ALA A 197 -16.31 10.84 25.41
N GLY A 198 -16.63 9.73 26.08
CA GLY A 198 -17.95 9.11 26.02
C GLY A 198 -18.25 8.32 24.75
N VAL A 199 -17.27 8.16 23.85
CA VAL A 199 -17.41 7.30 22.67
C VAL A 199 -17.39 5.83 23.11
N PRO A 200 -18.39 5.01 22.71
CA PRO A 200 -18.43 3.59 23.04
C PRO A 200 -17.22 2.81 22.51
N ALA A 201 -16.78 1.78 23.24
CA ALA A 201 -15.65 0.95 22.83
C ALA A 201 -15.85 0.29 21.46
N ASP A 202 -17.08 -0.09 21.13
CA ASP A 202 -17.41 -0.70 19.82
C ASP A 202 -17.18 0.27 18.67
N GLU A 203 -17.45 1.56 18.87
CA GLU A 203 -17.18 2.60 17.89
C GLU A 203 -15.68 2.90 17.77
N LEU A 204 -14.97 2.94 18.90
CA LEU A 204 -13.52 3.14 18.91
C LEU A 204 -12.77 2.04 18.13
N ARG A 205 -13.25 0.79 18.18
CA ARG A 205 -12.68 -0.35 17.43
C ARG A 205 -12.73 -0.20 15.92
N THR A 206 -13.54 0.71 15.40
CA THR A 206 -13.64 0.96 13.96
C THR A 206 -12.51 1.85 13.42
N TYR A 207 -11.77 2.53 14.29
CA TYR A 207 -10.67 3.42 13.89
C TYR A 207 -9.32 2.70 13.87
N GLY A 208 -8.63 2.76 12.72
CA GLY A 208 -7.27 2.24 12.57
C GLY A 208 -6.19 3.24 13.00
N ALA A 209 -6.50 4.55 12.96
CA ALA A 209 -5.62 5.62 13.39
C ALA A 209 -6.37 6.80 14.01
N VAL A 210 -5.67 7.56 14.86
CA VAL A 210 -6.08 8.86 15.38
C VAL A 210 -5.03 9.90 14.99
N ALA A 211 -5.44 10.95 14.27
CA ALA A 211 -4.55 12.03 13.89
C ALA A 211 -4.85 13.30 14.69
N PHE A 212 -3.84 13.82 15.38
CA PHE A 212 -3.94 15.06 16.14
C PHE A 212 -3.44 16.24 15.31
N GLY A 213 -4.24 17.30 15.29
CA GLY A 213 -3.79 18.60 14.81
C GLY A 213 -2.61 19.13 15.65
N PRO A 214 -1.71 19.93 15.04
CA PRO A 214 -0.51 20.42 15.73
C PRO A 214 -0.83 21.30 16.95
N THR A 215 -1.99 21.96 16.95
CA THR A 215 -2.44 22.86 18.03
C THR A 215 -3.28 22.18 19.11
N VAL A 216 -3.45 20.85 19.07
CA VAL A 216 -4.21 20.13 20.09
C VAL A 216 -3.45 20.13 21.42
N PRO A 217 -4.07 20.53 22.55
CA PRO A 217 -3.43 20.50 23.85
C PRO A 217 -3.02 19.08 24.28
N ALA A 218 -1.92 18.98 25.03
CA ALA A 218 -1.42 17.69 25.53
C ALA A 218 -2.47 16.93 26.37
N ALA A 219 -3.26 17.66 27.18
CA ALA A 219 -4.33 17.07 27.99
C ALA A 219 -5.40 16.38 27.12
N THR A 220 -5.81 17.00 26.01
CA THR A 220 -6.75 16.41 25.05
C THR A 220 -6.15 15.17 24.39
N ARG A 221 -4.87 15.23 23.97
CA ARG A 221 -4.16 14.05 23.41
C ARG A 221 -4.13 12.90 24.40
N GLN A 222 -3.81 13.18 25.67
CA GLN A 222 -3.76 12.18 26.72
C GLN A 222 -5.14 11.59 27.02
N SER A 223 -6.18 12.41 27.05
CA SER A 223 -7.57 11.96 27.23
C SER A 223 -8.00 10.99 26.13
N VAL A 224 -7.75 11.34 24.86
CA VAL A 224 -8.05 10.45 23.72
C VAL A 224 -7.25 9.16 23.80
N ARG A 225 -5.95 9.23 24.12
CA ARG A 225 -5.12 8.03 24.32
C ARG A 225 -5.65 7.13 25.43
N ALA A 226 -6.10 7.72 26.54
CA ALA A 226 -6.70 6.98 27.66
C ALA A 226 -8.02 6.30 27.27
N ALA A 227 -8.86 6.93 26.45
CA ALA A 227 -10.12 6.35 25.98
C ALA A 227 -9.89 5.07 25.14
N PHE A 228 -8.96 5.13 24.18
CA PHE A 228 -8.59 3.96 23.36
C PHE A 228 -7.89 2.87 24.17
N ALA A 229 -7.02 3.25 25.12
CA ALA A 229 -6.39 2.29 26.03
C ALA A 229 -7.41 1.58 26.93
N ALA A 230 -8.41 2.31 27.45
CA ALA A 230 -9.48 1.73 28.26
C ALA A 230 -10.39 0.76 27.47
N ALA A 231 -10.50 0.96 26.16
CA ALA A 231 -11.27 0.10 25.26
C ALA A 231 -10.47 -1.11 24.72
N ASP A 232 -9.17 -1.21 25.07
CA ASP A 232 -8.23 -2.24 24.59
C ASP A 232 -8.15 -2.34 23.06
N VAL A 233 -8.10 -1.18 22.39
CA VAL A 233 -8.08 -1.08 20.93
C VAL A 233 -6.68 -0.72 20.43
N PRO A 234 -6.04 -1.56 19.59
CA PRO A 234 -4.77 -1.22 18.97
C PRO A 234 -4.98 -0.14 17.90
N VAL A 235 -4.57 1.09 18.17
CA VAL A 235 -4.71 2.23 17.25
C VAL A 235 -3.38 2.93 17.02
N ALA A 236 -3.12 3.38 15.80
CA ALA A 236 -1.96 4.20 15.49
C ALA A 236 -2.24 5.67 15.84
N TYR A 237 -1.26 6.36 16.43
CA TYR A 237 -1.39 7.79 16.74
C TYR A 237 -0.48 8.62 15.86
N VAL A 238 -1.04 9.60 15.17
CA VAL A 238 -0.33 10.49 14.27
C VAL A 238 -0.33 11.90 14.85
N ASP A 239 0.84 12.39 15.25
CA ASP A 239 1.02 13.80 15.54
C ASP A 239 1.35 14.53 14.24
N GLY A 240 0.40 15.34 13.75
CA GLY A 240 0.52 16.02 12.46
C GLY A 240 1.70 16.98 12.44
N LEU A 241 2.66 16.76 11.54
CA LEU A 241 3.92 17.49 11.47
C LEU A 241 3.74 18.96 11.07
N ALA A 242 2.82 19.21 10.13
CA ALA A 242 2.45 20.52 9.66
C ALA A 242 1.03 20.52 9.07
N PRO A 243 0.33 21.67 9.02
CA PRO A 243 -1.01 21.77 8.41
C PRO A 243 -0.97 21.75 6.87
N ILE A 244 -0.24 20.78 6.30
CA ILE A 244 -0.08 20.55 4.86
C ILE A 244 -0.84 19.26 4.52
N VAL A 245 -1.94 19.37 3.78
CA VAL A 245 -2.84 18.22 3.55
C VAL A 245 -2.12 17.01 2.92
N PRO A 246 -1.35 17.14 1.82
CA PRO A 246 -0.63 16.00 1.25
C PRO A 246 0.37 15.33 2.22
N LEU A 247 1.03 16.11 3.07
CA LEU A 247 1.94 15.60 4.10
C LEU A 247 1.17 14.81 5.17
N LEU A 248 0.06 15.35 5.65
CA LEU A 248 -0.77 14.70 6.66
C LEU A 248 -1.41 13.41 6.14
N VAL A 249 -1.83 13.40 4.87
CA VAL A 249 -2.29 12.17 4.19
C VAL A 249 -1.16 11.15 4.19
N ALA A 250 0.05 11.51 3.76
CA ALA A 250 1.19 10.60 3.75
C ALA A 250 1.55 10.05 5.16
N GLN A 251 1.47 10.89 6.21
CA GLN A 251 1.69 10.44 7.59
C GLN A 251 0.62 9.45 8.08
N ILE A 252 -0.63 9.67 7.68
CA ILE A 252 -1.75 8.81 8.07
C ILE A 252 -1.66 7.47 7.33
N GLU A 253 -1.32 7.49 6.04
CA GLU A 253 -1.08 6.28 5.25
C GLU A 253 0.05 5.43 5.84
N ASP A 254 1.20 6.04 6.16
CA ASP A 254 2.34 5.36 6.84
C ASP A 254 1.90 4.75 8.18
N ALA A 255 1.08 5.45 8.96
CA ALA A 255 0.58 4.96 10.24
C ALA A 255 -0.50 3.86 10.13
N LEU A 256 -1.26 3.85 9.03
CA LEU A 256 -2.26 2.82 8.73
C LEU A 256 -1.63 1.57 8.12
N ASP A 257 -0.42 1.66 7.58
CA ASP A 257 0.30 0.53 7.02
C ASP A 257 0.68 -0.50 8.10
N ARG A 258 0.03 -1.66 8.02
CA ARG A 258 0.23 -2.81 8.92
C ARG A 258 1.08 -3.90 8.29
N SER A 259 1.59 -3.72 7.07
CA SER A 259 2.42 -4.74 6.42
C SER A 259 3.68 -5.02 7.25
N PRO A 260 4.06 -6.30 7.44
CA PRO A 260 5.30 -6.69 8.11
C PRO A 260 6.52 -5.98 7.50
N GLN A 261 7.48 -5.58 8.34
CA GLN A 261 8.65 -4.82 7.88
C GLN A 261 9.45 -5.53 6.78
N GLU A 262 9.55 -6.86 6.85
CA GLU A 262 10.22 -7.71 5.86
C GLU A 262 9.54 -7.68 4.48
N GLN A 263 8.26 -7.32 4.46
CA GLN A 263 7.42 -7.21 3.26
C GLN A 263 7.30 -5.75 2.79
N ARG A 264 8.11 -4.82 3.31
CA ARG A 264 8.12 -3.42 2.87
C ARG A 264 9.23 -3.17 1.88
N ARG A 265 8.89 -2.54 0.75
CA ARG A 265 9.89 -2.12 -0.26
C ARG A 265 10.76 -0.97 0.23
N LEU A 266 10.16 -0.09 1.02
CA LEU A 266 10.78 1.10 1.58
C LEU A 266 10.74 0.99 3.11
N THR A 267 11.89 0.90 3.75
CA THR A 267 11.98 0.59 5.19
C THR A 267 12.55 1.73 6.02
N HIS A 268 13.24 2.69 5.39
CA HIS A 268 13.84 3.81 6.09
C HIS A 268 13.79 5.08 5.23
N LEU A 269 13.58 6.22 5.91
CA LEU A 269 13.69 7.55 5.35
C LEU A 269 14.22 8.51 6.41
N ALA A 270 15.35 9.16 6.11
CA ALA A 270 15.88 10.26 6.90
C ALA A 270 16.23 11.43 5.97
N ALA A 271 16.00 12.67 6.41
CA ALA A 271 16.27 13.84 5.60
C ALA A 271 17.13 14.85 6.34
N GLY A 272 18.26 15.20 5.73
CA GLY A 272 19.15 16.27 6.13
C GLY A 272 19.03 17.52 5.28
N PRO A 273 19.72 18.63 5.63
CA PRO A 273 19.66 19.86 4.85
C PRO A 273 20.13 19.74 3.39
N ARG A 274 20.90 18.70 3.08
CA ARG A 274 21.56 18.51 1.76
C ARG A 274 21.25 17.19 1.07
N ALA A 275 20.64 16.24 1.77
CA ALA A 275 20.37 14.92 1.21
C ALA A 275 19.25 14.22 1.99
N ALA A 276 18.49 13.40 1.29
CA ALA A 276 17.65 12.36 1.89
C ALA A 276 18.39 11.01 1.77
N GLU A 277 18.26 10.20 2.81
CA GLU A 277 18.75 8.82 2.84
C GLU A 277 17.55 7.90 2.97
N LEU A 278 17.53 6.84 2.17
CA LEU A 278 16.45 5.88 2.13
C LEU A 278 16.97 4.47 1.89
N ASP A 279 16.28 3.47 2.45
CA ASP A 279 16.62 2.06 2.28
C ASP A 279 15.51 1.34 1.51
N VAL A 280 15.92 0.66 0.45
CA VAL A 280 15.04 -0.11 -0.44
C VAL A 280 15.39 -1.60 -0.35
N THR A 281 14.39 -2.46 -0.22
CA THR A 281 14.59 -3.93 -0.08
C THR A 281 14.42 -4.70 -1.38
N SER A 282 13.73 -4.13 -2.37
CA SER A 282 13.50 -4.71 -3.69
C SER A 282 13.44 -3.62 -4.76
N THR A 283 13.87 -3.93 -5.98
CA THR A 283 13.89 -2.97 -7.09
C THR A 283 12.53 -2.31 -7.29
N CYS A 284 12.44 -1.01 -7.10
CA CYS A 284 11.18 -0.27 -7.21
C CYS A 284 11.38 1.20 -7.54
N ARG A 285 10.35 1.82 -8.12
CA ARG A 285 10.31 3.26 -8.37
C ARG A 285 10.05 3.99 -7.06
N VAL A 286 10.89 4.97 -6.78
CA VAL A 286 10.81 5.82 -5.59
C VAL A 286 10.61 7.27 -6.01
N GLN A 287 9.55 7.88 -5.49
CA GLN A 287 9.27 9.31 -5.62
C GLN A 287 9.58 10.02 -4.31
N LEU A 288 10.40 11.08 -4.36
CA LEU A 288 10.65 11.97 -3.23
C LEU A 288 10.03 13.33 -3.50
N THR A 289 9.16 13.76 -2.59
CA THR A 289 8.57 15.10 -2.57
C THR A 289 8.96 15.83 -1.29
N ALA A 290 9.50 17.03 -1.43
CA ALA A 290 9.81 17.91 -0.31
C ALA A 290 8.72 18.99 -0.16
N TYR A 291 8.19 19.10 1.06
CA TYR A 291 7.24 20.13 1.47
C TYR A 291 7.94 21.14 2.37
N ARG A 292 7.80 22.42 2.06
CA ARG A 292 8.39 23.51 2.85
C ARG A 292 7.32 24.52 3.22
N MET A 293 7.30 24.95 4.47
CA MET A 293 6.50 26.10 4.89
C MET A 293 7.37 27.34 5.06
N ASP A 294 6.94 28.44 4.43
CA ASP A 294 7.57 29.73 4.66
C ASP A 294 7.06 30.39 5.96
N ARG A 295 7.63 31.56 6.29
CA ARG A 295 7.23 32.33 7.49
C ARG A 295 5.79 32.85 7.44
N LEU A 296 5.18 32.90 6.26
CA LEU A 296 3.79 33.30 6.04
C LEU A 296 2.84 32.09 6.00
N SER A 297 3.31 30.90 6.39
CA SER A 297 2.56 29.65 6.34
C SER A 297 2.14 29.23 4.93
N ARG A 298 2.85 29.67 3.89
CA ARG A 298 2.65 29.20 2.51
C ARG A 298 3.43 27.91 2.29
N THR A 299 2.76 26.93 1.71
CA THR A 299 3.36 25.65 1.34
C THR A 299 4.04 25.77 -0.02
N HIS A 300 5.28 25.29 -0.10
CA HIS A 300 5.99 25.04 -1.34
C HIS A 300 6.21 23.53 -1.48
N VAL A 301 5.95 23.03 -2.68
CA VAL A 301 6.11 21.61 -3.03
C VAL A 301 7.24 21.50 -4.05
N HIS A 302 8.12 20.53 -3.86
CA HIS A 302 9.23 20.26 -4.75
C HIS A 302 9.33 18.76 -5.00
N GLU A 303 9.15 18.33 -6.24
CA GLU A 303 9.53 16.99 -6.67
C GLU A 303 11.05 16.95 -6.78
N VAL A 304 11.66 16.07 -5.99
CA VAL A 304 13.11 16.01 -5.79
C VAL A 304 13.72 14.87 -6.60
N PHE A 305 13.00 13.75 -6.70
CA PHE A 305 13.49 12.51 -7.28
C PHE A 305 12.32 11.65 -7.70
N ASP A 306 12.46 10.95 -8.83
CA ASP A 306 11.48 10.01 -9.36
C ASP A 306 12.19 9.04 -10.30
N GLU A 307 12.79 7.98 -9.75
CA GLU A 307 13.52 6.97 -10.53
C GLU A 307 13.38 5.57 -9.90
N VAL A 308 13.75 4.54 -10.66
CA VAL A 308 13.84 3.15 -10.18
C VAL A 308 15.15 2.95 -9.43
N LEU A 309 15.07 2.40 -8.22
CA LEU A 309 16.19 2.11 -7.35
C LEU A 309 16.33 0.61 -7.13
N GLU A 310 17.57 0.12 -7.22
CA GLU A 310 17.93 -1.26 -6.83
C GLU A 310 17.89 -1.45 -5.31
N PRO A 311 17.88 -2.69 -4.80
CA PRO A 311 17.95 -2.95 -3.36
C PRO A 311 19.22 -2.35 -2.74
N GLY A 312 19.06 -1.65 -1.62
CA GLY A 312 20.16 -1.06 -0.87
C GLY A 312 19.85 0.32 -0.29
N ARG A 313 20.88 0.96 0.24
CA ARG A 313 20.83 2.31 0.80
C ARG A 313 21.16 3.34 -0.27
N HIS A 314 20.28 4.31 -0.43
CA HIS A 314 20.40 5.36 -1.44
C HIS A 314 20.47 6.73 -0.79
N ARG A 315 21.22 7.63 -1.44
CA ARG A 315 21.37 9.01 -1.00
C ARG A 315 21.01 9.96 -2.12
N VAL A 316 19.93 10.71 -1.93
CA VAL A 316 19.39 11.64 -2.92
C VAL A 316 19.74 13.07 -2.52
N PRO A 317 20.46 13.83 -3.36
CA PRO A 317 20.78 15.23 -3.08
C PRO A 317 19.53 16.12 -2.96
N LEU A 318 19.50 16.97 -1.93
CA LEU A 318 18.46 17.98 -1.72
C LEU A 318 19.02 19.37 -1.98
N ALA A 319 18.38 20.12 -2.88
CA ALA A 319 18.77 21.50 -3.15
C ALA A 319 18.49 22.39 -1.92
N PRO A 320 19.37 23.34 -1.53
CA PRO A 320 19.18 24.16 -0.32
C PRO A 320 17.85 24.91 -0.25
N ARG A 321 17.22 25.18 -1.40
CA ARG A 321 15.90 25.83 -1.48
C ARG A 321 14.76 24.96 -0.96
N THR A 322 14.88 23.63 -1.08
CA THR A 322 13.84 22.65 -0.70
C THR A 322 13.84 22.38 0.81
N THR A 323 14.99 22.50 1.46
CA THR A 323 15.21 22.22 2.89
C THR A 323 15.32 23.47 3.77
N LYS A 324 15.07 24.66 3.21
CA LYS A 324 15.19 25.93 3.94
C LYS A 324 14.08 26.08 4.99
N GLY A 325 14.44 26.25 6.26
CA GLY A 325 13.47 26.44 7.35
C GLY A 325 12.75 25.14 7.69
N THR A 326 11.46 25.21 8.04
CA THR A 326 10.67 24.03 8.36
C THR A 326 10.29 23.29 7.08
N SER A 327 10.88 22.11 6.90
CA SER A 327 10.71 21.28 5.71
C SER A 327 10.57 19.81 6.07
N TYR A 328 9.88 19.08 5.19
CA TYR A 328 9.50 17.69 5.36
C TYR A 328 9.72 16.96 4.05
N VAL A 329 10.10 15.69 4.11
CA VAL A 329 10.30 14.85 2.94
C VAL A 329 9.33 13.67 3.03
N VAL A 330 8.66 13.38 1.92
CA VAL A 330 7.84 12.21 1.73
C VAL A 330 8.51 11.34 0.66
N ALA A 331 8.76 10.08 0.99
CA ALA A 331 9.20 9.07 0.05
C ALA A 331 8.03 8.12 -0.23
N ARG A 332 7.76 7.85 -1.51
CA ARG A 332 6.64 7.01 -1.95
C ARG A 332 7.11 5.97 -2.94
N THR A 333 6.57 4.77 -2.79
CA THR A 333 6.58 3.66 -3.75
C THR A 333 5.13 3.30 -4.08
N SER A 334 4.88 2.37 -5.00
CA SER A 334 3.51 1.89 -5.26
C SER A 334 2.84 1.30 -4.02
N THR A 335 3.61 0.70 -3.12
CA THR A 335 3.08 -0.02 -1.96
C THR A 335 3.29 0.70 -0.63
N HIS A 336 4.26 1.59 -0.50
CA HIS A 336 4.64 2.17 0.80
C HIS A 336 4.91 3.67 0.71
N VAL A 337 4.64 4.38 1.80
CA VAL A 337 4.98 5.79 1.98
C VAL A 337 5.65 5.99 3.32
N LEU A 338 6.73 6.78 3.35
CA LEU A 338 7.40 7.20 4.57
C LEU A 338 7.46 8.73 4.62
N VAL A 339 7.38 9.29 5.83
CA VAL A 339 7.43 10.73 6.06
C VAL A 339 8.46 11.08 7.13
N THR A 340 9.26 12.11 6.88
CA THR A 340 10.23 12.58 7.88
C THR A 340 10.38 14.11 7.84
N PRO A 341 10.54 14.78 9.01
CA PRO A 341 11.02 16.16 9.03
C PRO A 341 12.48 16.23 8.62
N THR A 342 12.86 17.33 7.96
CA THR A 342 14.27 17.60 7.69
C THR A 342 14.95 18.02 8.99
N SER A 343 15.89 17.20 9.46
CA SER A 343 16.67 17.43 10.68
C SER A 343 18.15 17.10 10.43
N ALA A 344 19.07 17.40 11.34
CA ALA A 344 20.45 16.98 11.13
C ALA A 344 20.51 15.44 11.09
N LEU A 345 20.97 14.85 9.97
CA LEU A 345 21.19 13.40 9.89
C LEU A 345 22.23 13.02 10.95
N PRO A 346 22.03 11.93 11.72
CA PRO A 346 23.09 11.38 12.54
C PRO A 346 24.27 11.00 11.62
N GLY A 347 25.44 11.56 11.91
CA GLY A 347 26.63 11.49 11.06
C GLY A 347 27.38 10.18 11.15
#